data_AF-A0A522RLE9-F1
#
_entry.id   AF-A0A522RLE9-F1
#
_cell.length_a   1.000
_cell.length_b   1.000
_cell.length_c   1.000
_cell.angle_alpha   90.00
_cell.angle_beta   90.00
_cell.angle_gamma   90.00
#
_symmetry.space_group_name_H-M   'P 1'
#
loop_
_entity.id
_entity.type
_entity.pdbx_description
1 polymer ?
#
loop_
_entity_poly.entity_id
_entity_poly.type
_entity_poly.pdbx_seq_one_letter_code
_entity_poly.pdbx_strand_id
1 'polypeptide(L)'
;MDKHRFFYRIDGLDLVQGNKTAGFCFSVSTQALADLIQIQVPSIELERLMSGIHQRIVRVGGSAHEAGQQAGILFVEGTACPRAFISDPMFGGSLGADPETFSRLQRPDRLDWIGPEVEYTPHNCDTSAQSIVLVVMVQSWAEYARTKLRQSVAA
;
A
#
# COMPACT_ATOMS: atom_id res chain seq x y z
N MET A 1 1.80 25.49 -1.85
CA MET A 1 0.90 24.45 -2.42
C MET A 1 1.18 23.16 -1.65
N ASP A 2 0.17 22.42 -1.18
CA ASP A 2 0.38 21.13 -0.47
C ASP A 2 1.08 20.16 -1.44
N LYS A 3 2.39 19.93 -1.23
CA LYS A 3 3.29 19.16 -2.11
C LYS A 3 2.76 17.75 -2.42
N HIS A 4 1.85 17.24 -1.57
CA HIS A 4 1.29 15.89 -1.67
C HIS A 4 -0.24 15.87 -1.77
N ARG A 5 -0.87 16.93 -2.32
CA ARG A 5 -2.34 16.98 -2.43
C ARG A 5 -2.93 15.81 -3.24
N PHE A 6 -2.19 15.35 -4.24
CA PHE A 6 -2.49 14.16 -5.04
C PHE A 6 -1.20 13.34 -5.14
N PHE A 7 -1.12 12.24 -4.41
CA PHE A 7 0.11 11.46 -4.31
C PHE A 7 -0.08 9.97 -4.60
N TYR A 8 -1.32 9.52 -4.84
CA TYR A 8 -1.59 8.15 -5.24
C TYR A 8 -2.81 8.06 -6.16
N ARG A 9 -2.92 6.95 -6.90
CA ARG A 9 -4.03 6.61 -7.78
C ARG A 9 -4.29 5.10 -7.73
N ILE A 10 -5.55 4.72 -7.88
CA ILE A 10 -5.98 3.33 -8.10
C ILE A 10 -6.55 3.27 -9.53
N ASP A 11 -6.01 2.37 -10.34
CA ASP A 11 -6.40 2.20 -11.74
C ASP A 11 -6.92 0.79 -12.01
N GLY A 12 -7.93 0.71 -12.89
CA GLY A 12 -8.36 -0.57 -13.47
C GLY A 12 -8.85 -1.58 -12.45
N LEU A 13 -9.66 -1.17 -11.46
CA LEU A 13 -10.28 -2.10 -10.51
C LEU A 13 -11.19 -3.08 -11.25
N ASP A 14 -10.75 -4.34 -11.31
CA ASP A 14 -11.49 -5.46 -11.85
C ASP A 14 -11.78 -6.47 -10.73
N LEU A 15 -13.04 -6.87 -10.62
CA LEU A 15 -13.51 -7.83 -9.62
C LEU A 15 -13.88 -9.18 -10.26
N VAL A 16 -13.64 -9.34 -11.56
CA VAL A 16 -13.87 -10.59 -12.29
C VAL A 16 -12.85 -11.64 -11.83
N GLN A 17 -13.37 -12.72 -11.26
CA GLN A 17 -12.57 -13.84 -10.79
C GLN A 17 -11.82 -14.52 -11.94
N GLY A 18 -10.56 -14.86 -11.70
CA GLY A 18 -9.72 -15.51 -12.70
C GLY A 18 -8.23 -15.30 -12.42
N ASN A 19 -7.41 -16.19 -12.99
CA ASN A 19 -5.96 -16.19 -12.83
C ASN A 19 -5.39 -14.83 -13.27
N LYS A 20 -4.99 -13.99 -12.29
CA LYS A 20 -4.45 -12.63 -12.51
C LYS A 20 -5.41 -11.58 -13.10
N THR A 21 -6.73 -11.81 -13.08
CA THR A 21 -7.70 -10.83 -13.63
C THR A 21 -8.34 -9.95 -12.58
N ALA A 22 -8.49 -10.44 -11.34
CA ALA A 22 -9.01 -9.62 -10.26
C ALA A 22 -7.90 -8.72 -9.70
N GLY A 23 -8.22 -7.48 -9.32
CA GLY A 23 -7.26 -6.56 -8.72
C GLY A 23 -7.30 -5.17 -9.34
N PHE A 24 -6.21 -4.44 -9.18
CA PHE A 24 -6.03 -3.08 -9.64
C PHE A 24 -4.54 -2.74 -9.64
N CYS A 25 -4.13 -1.78 -10.45
CA CYS A 25 -2.82 -1.15 -10.28
C CYS A 25 -2.93 -0.01 -9.27
N PHE A 26 -1.91 0.15 -8.45
CA PHE A 26 -1.83 1.20 -7.45
C PHE A 26 -0.55 1.99 -7.66
N SER A 27 -0.68 3.26 -8.04
CA SER A 27 0.47 4.11 -8.33
C SER A 27 0.63 5.15 -7.23
N VAL A 28 1.87 5.37 -6.78
CA VAL A 28 2.20 6.38 -5.76
C VAL A 28 3.31 7.28 -6.30
N SER A 29 3.19 8.59 -6.10
CA SER A 29 4.24 9.55 -6.45
C SER A 29 5.58 9.13 -5.84
N THR A 30 6.61 9.05 -6.67
CA THR A 30 7.99 8.70 -6.26
C THR A 30 8.47 9.61 -5.15
N GLN A 31 8.18 10.92 -5.25
CA GLN A 31 8.55 11.88 -4.22
C GLN A 31 7.85 11.60 -2.88
N ALA A 32 6.58 11.20 -2.90
CA ALA A 32 5.87 10.87 -1.67
C ALA A 32 6.45 9.62 -0.99
N LEU A 33 6.81 8.59 -1.77
CA LEU A 33 7.49 7.41 -1.21
C LEU A 33 8.90 7.73 -0.71
N ALA A 34 9.63 8.60 -1.41
CA ALA A 34 10.95 9.07 -0.98
C ALA A 34 10.89 9.89 0.31
N ASP A 35 9.79 10.61 0.56
CA ASP A 35 9.59 11.31 1.82
C ASP A 35 9.16 10.31 2.91
N LEU A 36 8.25 9.37 2.62
CA LEU A 36 7.75 8.36 3.57
C LEU A 36 8.81 7.36 4.04
N ILE A 37 9.76 6.97 3.18
CA ILE A 37 10.85 6.04 3.53
C ILE A 37 11.83 6.65 4.53
N GLN A 38 11.84 7.97 4.69
CA GLN A 38 12.66 8.66 5.70
C GLN A 38 11.93 8.78 7.06
N ILE A 39 10.62 8.51 7.09
CA ILE A 39 9.81 8.64 8.31
C ILE A 39 9.84 7.31 9.06
N GLN A 40 10.62 7.24 10.13
CA GLN A 40 10.63 6.13 11.07
C GLN A 40 9.34 6.10 11.90
N VAL A 41 8.76 4.92 12.05
CA VAL A 41 7.47 4.72 12.72
C VAL A 41 7.60 3.67 13.83
N PRO A 42 7.19 3.99 15.07
CA PRO A 42 7.15 3.00 16.15
C PRO A 42 6.22 1.84 15.82
N SER A 43 6.60 0.60 16.17
CA SER A 43 5.80 -0.60 15.90
C SER A 43 4.36 -0.50 16.41
N ILE A 44 4.15 0.10 17.58
CA ILE A 44 2.81 0.31 18.16
C ILE A 44 1.89 1.15 17.26
N GLU A 45 2.46 2.07 16.47
CA GLU A 45 1.68 2.87 15.54
C GLU A 45 1.28 2.06 14.30
N LEU A 46 2.18 1.22 13.78
CA LEU A 46 1.87 0.29 12.69
C LEU A 46 0.83 -0.75 13.13
N GLU A 47 0.92 -1.26 14.36
CA GLU A 47 -0.08 -2.15 14.95
C GLU A 47 -1.46 -1.50 15.04
N ARG A 48 -1.53 -0.21 15.42
CA ARG A 48 -2.79 0.55 15.44
C ARG A 48 -3.37 0.72 14.04
N LEU A 49 -2.53 1.01 13.04
CA LEU A 49 -2.95 1.07 11.65
C LEU A 49 -3.54 -0.27 11.19
N MET A 50 -2.82 -1.37 11.44
CA MET A 50 -3.29 -2.71 11.08
C MET A 50 -4.57 -3.11 11.82
N SER A 51 -4.70 -2.76 13.10
CA SER A 51 -5.95 -2.97 13.85
C SER A 51 -7.13 -2.22 13.23
N GLY A 52 -6.94 -0.96 12.83
CA GLY A 52 -7.95 -0.18 12.13
C GLY A 52 -8.33 -0.77 10.78
N ILE A 53 -7.36 -1.27 10.02
CA ILE A 53 -7.58 -1.98 8.75
C ILE A 53 -8.43 -3.23 8.97
N HIS A 54 -8.07 -4.08 9.93
CA HIS A 54 -8.84 -5.29 10.22
C HIS A 54 -10.28 -4.98 10.66
N GLN A 55 -10.49 -3.92 11.44
CA GLN A 55 -11.85 -3.48 11.77
C GLN A 55 -12.65 -3.06 10.53
N ARG A 56 -12.02 -2.39 9.55
CA ARG A 56 -12.67 -2.04 8.28
C ARG A 56 -13.01 -3.30 7.48
N ILE A 57 -12.09 -4.27 7.39
CA ILE A 57 -12.31 -5.57 6.73
C ILE A 57 -13.48 -6.33 7.39
N VAL A 58 -13.53 -6.39 8.72
CA VAL A 58 -14.65 -7.02 9.46
C VAL A 58 -15.99 -6.37 9.12
N ARG A 59 -16.03 -5.04 8.98
CA ARG A 59 -17.26 -4.30 8.62
C ARG A 59 -17.72 -4.55 7.18
N VAL A 60 -16.79 -4.84 6.25
CA VAL A 60 -17.16 -5.28 4.90
C VAL A 60 -17.91 -6.61 4.97
N GLY A 61 -17.49 -7.52 5.85
CA GLY A 61 -18.15 -8.79 6.10
C GLY A 61 -17.99 -9.80 4.96
N GLY A 62 -18.72 -10.92 5.06
CA GLY A 62 -18.76 -11.98 4.06
C GLY A 62 -17.38 -12.56 3.72
N SER A 63 -17.16 -12.91 2.45
CA SER A 63 -15.91 -13.53 1.98
C SER A 63 -14.67 -12.63 2.13
N ALA A 64 -14.83 -11.30 2.16
CA ALA A 64 -13.72 -10.39 2.41
C ALA A 64 -13.21 -10.47 3.86
N HIS A 65 -14.13 -10.69 4.82
CA HIS A 65 -13.73 -10.91 6.21
C HIS A 65 -12.93 -12.21 6.37
N GLU A 66 -13.37 -13.29 5.74
CA GLU A 66 -12.69 -14.59 5.75
C GLU A 66 -11.31 -14.51 5.08
N ALA A 67 -11.24 -13.91 3.89
CA ALA A 67 -9.98 -13.75 3.16
C ALA A 67 -8.99 -12.83 3.89
N GLY A 68 -9.48 -11.78 4.56
CA GLY A 68 -8.64 -10.76 5.18
C GLY A 68 -8.13 -11.08 6.59
N GLN A 69 -8.33 -12.29 7.11
CA GLN A 69 -7.91 -12.65 8.47
C GLN A 69 -6.39 -12.54 8.70
N GLN A 70 -5.60 -12.78 7.66
CA GLN A 70 -4.14 -12.72 7.71
C GLN A 70 -3.57 -11.59 6.84
N ALA A 71 -4.41 -10.64 6.45
CA ALA A 71 -4.00 -9.53 5.60
C ALA A 71 -2.98 -8.63 6.33
N GLY A 72 -2.00 -8.12 5.60
CA GLY A 72 -0.87 -7.39 6.16
C GLY A 72 -0.25 -6.40 5.20
N ILE A 73 0.35 -5.35 5.75
CA ILE A 73 1.23 -4.44 4.99
C ILE A 73 2.66 -4.74 5.40
N LEU A 74 3.51 -5.02 4.42
CA LEU A 74 4.94 -5.13 4.62
C LEU A 74 5.53 -3.73 4.45
N PHE A 75 6.14 -3.18 5.50
CA PHE A 75 6.81 -1.87 5.44
C PHE A 75 8.31 -2.02 5.17
N VAL A 76 8.92 -1.00 4.57
CA VAL A 76 10.38 -0.92 4.45
C VAL A 76 10.94 -0.57 5.83
N GLU A 77 11.64 -1.50 6.48
CA GLU A 77 12.48 -1.28 7.68
C GLU A 77 11.88 -0.35 8.75
N GLY A 78 10.61 -0.56 9.13
CA GLY A 78 9.95 0.26 10.18
C GLY A 78 9.58 1.68 9.77
N THR A 79 9.63 2.00 8.47
CA THR A 79 9.23 3.29 7.92
C THR A 79 7.74 3.35 7.58
N ALA A 80 7.23 4.53 7.24
CA ALA A 80 5.87 4.69 6.73
C ALA A 80 5.70 4.21 5.26
N CYS A 81 6.78 3.81 4.59
CA CYS A 81 6.78 3.38 3.19
C CYS A 81 6.38 1.90 3.06
N PRO A 82 5.29 1.59 2.33
CA PRO A 82 4.86 0.22 2.11
C PRO A 82 5.76 -0.41 1.05
N ARG A 83 6.20 -1.63 1.29
CA ARG A 83 6.86 -2.48 0.32
C ARG A 83 5.86 -3.31 -0.48
N ALA A 84 4.86 -3.85 0.21
CA ALA A 84 3.81 -4.66 -0.38
C ALA A 84 2.56 -4.69 0.51
N PHE A 85 1.42 -5.00 -0.10
CA PHE A 85 0.15 -5.26 0.57
C PHE A 85 -0.21 -6.71 0.32
N ILE A 86 -0.47 -7.49 1.35
CA ILE A 86 -0.71 -8.93 1.28
C ILE A 86 -2.14 -9.19 1.75
N SER A 87 -3.04 -9.64 0.88
CA SER A 87 -4.37 -10.09 1.29
C SER A 87 -4.36 -11.54 1.78
N ASP A 88 -3.47 -12.37 1.23
CA ASP A 88 -3.40 -13.80 1.54
C ASP A 88 -1.94 -14.27 1.54
N PRO A 89 -1.34 -14.58 2.71
CA PRO A 89 0.05 -14.99 2.80
C PRO A 89 0.29 -16.45 2.38
N MET A 90 -0.75 -17.29 2.33
CA MET A 90 -0.60 -18.70 1.92
C MET A 90 -0.59 -18.84 0.40
N PHE A 91 -1.49 -18.11 -0.28
CA PHE A 91 -1.64 -18.21 -1.74
C PHE A 91 -1.04 -17.01 -2.50
N GLY A 92 -0.55 -16.00 -1.77
CA GLY A 92 0.27 -14.91 -2.31
C GLY A 92 -0.52 -13.75 -2.92
N GLY A 93 -1.84 -13.67 -2.68
CA GLY A 93 -2.67 -12.56 -3.12
C GLY A 93 -2.13 -11.24 -2.57
N SER A 94 -1.62 -10.38 -3.45
CA SER A 94 -0.87 -9.19 -3.04
C SER A 94 -0.82 -8.08 -4.08
N LEU A 95 -0.40 -6.90 -3.63
CA LEU A 95 0.10 -5.80 -4.45
C LEU A 95 1.56 -5.55 -4.10
N GLY A 96 2.44 -5.54 -5.10
CA GLY A 96 3.87 -5.33 -4.90
C GLY A 96 4.46 -4.41 -5.97
N ALA A 97 5.49 -3.66 -5.59
CA ALA A 97 6.34 -2.93 -6.52
C ALA A 97 7.69 -3.64 -6.67
N ASP A 98 8.45 -3.28 -7.71
CA ASP A 98 9.80 -3.82 -7.94
C ASP A 98 10.70 -3.57 -6.71
N PRO A 99 11.27 -4.63 -6.09
CA PRO A 99 12.18 -4.51 -4.96
C PRO A 99 13.33 -3.51 -5.16
N GLU A 100 13.87 -3.37 -6.37
CA GLU A 100 14.99 -2.47 -6.65
C GLU A 100 14.59 -0.99 -6.44
N THR A 101 13.30 -0.69 -6.62
CA THR A 101 12.75 0.66 -6.42
C THR A 101 13.03 1.17 -5.01
N PHE A 102 12.91 0.32 -3.98
CA PHE A 102 13.08 0.74 -2.58
C PHE A 102 14.53 1.07 -2.24
N SER A 103 15.50 0.35 -2.82
CA SER A 103 16.92 0.69 -2.70
C SER A 103 17.25 2.02 -3.39
N ARG A 104 16.55 2.35 -4.47
CA ARG A 104 16.71 3.64 -5.17
C ARG A 104 16.02 4.79 -4.44
N LEU A 105 14.87 4.56 -3.79
CA LEU A 105 14.16 5.56 -2.98
C LEU A 105 14.98 6.08 -1.79
N GLN A 106 15.95 5.29 -1.31
CA GLN A 106 16.90 5.73 -0.28
C GLN A 106 17.97 6.70 -0.80
N ARG A 107 18.02 6.99 -2.12
CA ARG A 107 19.00 7.89 -2.77
C ARG A 107 18.28 9.13 -3.34
N PRO A 108 18.16 10.21 -2.56
CA PRO A 108 17.38 11.40 -2.95
C PRO A 108 17.90 12.11 -4.20
N ASP A 109 19.19 11.97 -4.52
CA ASP A 109 19.85 12.58 -5.67
C ASP A 109 19.50 11.91 -7.01
N ARG A 110 18.78 10.77 -7.00
CA ARG A 110 18.54 9.92 -8.18
C ARG A 110 17.10 9.45 -8.32
N LEU A 111 16.15 10.20 -7.79
CA LEU A 111 14.72 9.86 -7.88
C LEU A 111 14.21 9.86 -9.32
N ASP A 112 14.86 10.61 -10.22
CA ASP A 112 14.60 10.64 -11.66
C ASP A 112 14.75 9.26 -12.34
N TRP A 113 15.54 8.34 -11.75
CA TRP A 113 15.75 6.99 -12.27
C TRP A 113 14.57 6.03 -12.05
N ILE A 114 13.61 6.42 -11.22
CA ILE A 114 12.40 5.64 -10.94
C ILE A 114 11.26 6.11 -11.84
N GLY A 115 11.24 7.40 -12.20
CA GLY A 115 10.13 8.05 -12.87
C GLY A 115 9.21 8.79 -11.88
N PRO A 116 8.08 9.35 -12.37
CA PRO A 116 7.21 10.19 -11.55
C PRO A 116 6.39 9.44 -10.51
N GLU A 117 6.16 8.14 -10.73
CA GLU A 117 5.36 7.27 -9.89
C GLU A 117 5.96 5.86 -9.80
N VAL A 118 5.72 5.22 -8.65
CA VAL A 118 6.00 3.81 -8.42
C VAL A 118 4.68 3.06 -8.51
N GLU A 119 4.64 2.07 -9.39
CA GLU A 119 3.46 1.22 -9.59
C GLU A 119 3.57 -0.05 -8.74
N TYR A 120 2.49 -0.36 -8.04
CA TYR A 120 2.26 -1.62 -7.35
C TYR A 120 1.27 -2.42 -8.18
N THR A 121 1.70 -3.60 -8.62
CA THR A 121 0.93 -4.48 -9.49
C THR A 121 0.35 -5.66 -8.72
N PRO A 122 -0.82 -6.18 -9.11
CA PRO A 122 -1.43 -7.31 -8.44
C PRO A 122 -0.69 -8.61 -8.78
N HIS A 123 -0.49 -9.45 -7.78
CA HIS A 123 0.08 -10.78 -7.90
C HIS A 123 -0.83 -11.79 -7.20
N ASN A 124 -1.19 -12.88 -7.91
CA ASN A 124 -2.07 -13.96 -7.43
C ASN A 124 -3.36 -13.43 -6.77
N CYS A 125 -3.89 -12.31 -7.29
CA CYS A 125 -5.17 -11.77 -6.88
C CYS A 125 -6.24 -12.39 -7.78
N ASP A 126 -6.80 -13.50 -7.34
CA ASP A 126 -7.66 -14.34 -8.18
C ASP A 126 -9.15 -14.22 -7.80
N THR A 127 -9.44 -13.61 -6.64
CA THR A 127 -10.79 -13.46 -6.11
C THR A 127 -11.15 -12.00 -5.85
N SER A 128 -12.42 -11.65 -6.04
CA SER A 128 -12.95 -10.34 -5.69
C SER A 128 -12.76 -10.01 -4.20
N ALA A 129 -12.82 -11.02 -3.32
CA ALA A 129 -12.58 -10.85 -1.89
C ALA A 129 -11.15 -10.35 -1.61
N GLN A 130 -10.14 -10.96 -2.25
CA GLN A 130 -8.74 -10.49 -2.15
C GLN A 130 -8.60 -9.06 -2.69
N SER A 131 -9.21 -8.74 -3.83
CA SER A 131 -9.16 -7.39 -4.39
C SER A 131 -9.79 -6.35 -3.44
N ILE A 132 -10.93 -6.66 -2.83
CA ILE A 132 -11.59 -5.78 -1.86
C ILE A 132 -10.72 -5.58 -0.62
N VAL A 133 -10.13 -6.65 -0.08
CA VAL A 133 -9.18 -6.57 1.04
C VAL A 133 -8.00 -5.65 0.70
N LEU A 134 -7.42 -5.80 -0.50
CA LEU A 134 -6.32 -4.95 -0.98
C LEU A 134 -6.75 -3.48 -1.11
N VAL A 135 -7.95 -3.19 -1.64
CA VAL A 135 -8.48 -1.81 -1.70
C VAL A 135 -8.58 -1.21 -0.29
N VAL A 136 -9.13 -1.94 0.67
CA VAL A 136 -9.27 -1.47 2.06
C VAL A 136 -7.89 -1.15 2.66
N MET A 137 -6.90 -2.01 2.44
CA MET A 137 -5.55 -1.77 2.95
C MET A 137 -4.91 -0.54 2.31
N VAL A 138 -4.95 -0.44 0.97
CA VAL A 138 -4.35 0.68 0.22
C VAL A 138 -4.99 2.00 0.62
N GLN A 139 -6.33 2.08 0.72
CA GLN A 139 -7.02 3.30 1.13
C GLN A 139 -6.67 3.70 2.57
N SER A 140 -6.67 2.74 3.49
CA SER A 140 -6.35 3.00 4.89
C SER A 140 -4.90 3.44 5.08
N TRP A 141 -3.97 2.81 4.36
CA TRP A 141 -2.58 3.25 4.32
C TRP A 141 -2.46 4.66 3.72
N ALA A 142 -3.19 4.98 2.65
CA ALA A 142 -3.08 6.28 2.02
C ALA A 142 -3.58 7.42 2.94
N GLU A 143 -4.66 7.20 3.70
CA GLU A 143 -5.11 8.14 4.74
C GLU A 143 -4.02 8.38 5.81
N TYR A 144 -3.37 7.29 6.24
CA TYR A 144 -2.27 7.32 7.18
C TYR A 144 -1.03 8.05 6.62
N ALA A 145 -0.58 7.68 5.43
CA ALA A 145 0.58 8.24 4.74
C ALA A 145 0.40 9.75 4.50
N ARG A 146 -0.81 10.17 4.12
CA ARG A 146 -1.14 11.60 3.99
C ARG A 146 -0.95 12.36 5.31
N THR A 147 -1.31 11.76 6.43
CA THR A 147 -1.11 12.36 7.76
C THR A 147 0.38 12.51 8.05
N LYS A 148 1.19 11.48 7.77
CA LYS A 148 2.65 11.51 7.94
C LYS A 148 3.33 12.57 7.07
N LEU A 149 2.99 12.62 5.78
CA LEU A 149 3.53 13.62 4.84
C LEU A 149 3.18 15.06 5.23
N ARG A 150 2.04 15.28 5.90
CA ARG A 150 1.68 16.61 6.39
C ARG A 150 2.43 17.00 7.65
N GLN A 151 2.67 16.05 8.54
CA GLN A 151 3.45 16.27 9.76
C GLN A 151 4.92 16.56 9.44
N SER A 152 5.50 15.88 8.44
CA SER A 152 6.90 16.09 8.05
C SER A 152 7.16 17.45 7.38
N VAL A 153 6.14 18.10 6.82
CA VAL A 153 6.24 19.45 6.23
C VAL A 153 6.08 20.55 7.30
N ALA A 154 5.50 20.22 8.45
CA ALA A 154 5.27 21.16 9.55
C ALA A 154 6.39 21.16 10.61
N ALA A 155 7.31 20.21 10.54
CA ALA A 155 8.50 20.09 11.38
C ALA A 155 9.71 20.77 10.71
#